data_AF-A0A2K2DQ01-F1
#
_entry.id   AF-A0A2K2DQ01-F1
#
_cell.length_a   1.000
_cell.length_b   1.000
_cell.length_c   1.000
_cell.angle_alpha   90.00
_cell.angle_beta   90.00
_cell.angle_gamma   90.00
#
_symmetry.space_group_name_H-M   'P 1'
#
loop_
_entity.id
_entity.type
_entity.pdbx_description
1 polymer ?
#
loop_
_entity_poly.entity_id
_entity_poly.type
_entity_poly.pdbx_seq_one_letter_code
_entity_poly.pdbx_strand_id
1 'polypeptide(L)'
;MEHIAKAYEVKLVLDVAQFGDDTLWQDGSMYFQTLKIPWYSATSHGQIVDNFLKKVKMPYDQVLEIIGVDTGPLQETLRDGKISNSSREQITWLEQSLALTSSNWKIVVGYDSLVICNEVHAAETTKFYEPLRRIFEKYAVNAYLSTGGFCGHFHQDNSMLYIRNPRPGYQTNLDGFLLHTLSSLGMESLFINLEGEVVQRSVVHQQGRGFM
;
A
#
# COMPACT_ATOMS: atom_id res chain seq x y z
N MET A 1 -4.51 -12.20 -15.24
CA MET A 1 -3.64 -11.00 -15.09
C MET A 1 -3.21 -10.38 -16.42
N GLU A 2 -2.69 -11.12 -17.41
CA GLU A 2 -2.22 -10.52 -18.69
C GLU A 2 -3.24 -9.64 -19.41
N HIS A 3 -4.43 -10.19 -19.63
CA HIS A 3 -5.50 -9.50 -20.35
C HIS A 3 -5.90 -8.20 -19.64
N ILE A 4 -5.85 -8.20 -18.31
CA ILE A 4 -6.17 -7.05 -17.47
C ILE A 4 -5.03 -6.04 -17.53
N ALA A 5 -3.78 -6.49 -17.42
CA ALA A 5 -2.61 -5.62 -17.57
C ALA A 5 -2.59 -4.91 -18.93
N LYS A 6 -2.97 -5.61 -20.00
CA LYS A 6 -3.11 -5.05 -21.35
C LYS A 6 -4.32 -4.11 -21.46
N ALA A 7 -5.50 -4.55 -21.01
CA ALA A 7 -6.73 -3.77 -21.13
C ALA A 7 -6.69 -2.44 -20.35
N TYR A 8 -6.03 -2.43 -19.19
CA TYR A 8 -5.89 -1.25 -18.33
C TYR A 8 -4.55 -0.53 -18.51
N GLU A 9 -3.72 -0.95 -19.47
CA GLU A 9 -2.38 -0.41 -19.72
C GLU A 9 -1.55 -0.22 -18.44
N VAL A 10 -1.49 -1.27 -17.61
CA VAL A 10 -0.87 -1.22 -16.29
C VAL A 10 0.56 -0.68 -16.37
N LYS A 11 0.83 0.35 -15.56
CA LYS A 11 2.12 1.07 -15.56
C LYS A 11 3.14 0.46 -14.62
N LEU A 12 2.71 -0.28 -13.61
CA LEU A 12 3.56 -0.95 -12.63
C LEU A 12 2.77 -2.01 -11.85
N VAL A 13 3.48 -2.93 -11.21
CA VAL A 13 2.94 -3.85 -10.21
C VAL A 13 3.56 -3.54 -8.85
N LEU A 14 2.71 -3.46 -7.83
CA LEU A 14 3.12 -3.41 -6.43
C LEU A 14 2.82 -4.75 -5.79
N ASP A 15 3.82 -5.27 -5.11
CA ASP A 15 3.77 -6.50 -4.37
C ASP A 15 4.08 -6.22 -2.90
N VAL A 16 3.41 -6.96 -2.02
CA VAL A 16 3.58 -6.85 -0.58
C VAL A 16 3.80 -8.26 -0.06
N ALA A 17 5.04 -8.71 -0.12
CA ALA A 17 5.41 -10.11 0.07
C ALA A 17 5.99 -10.38 1.47
N GLN A 18 5.79 -11.62 1.93
CA GLN A 18 6.51 -12.13 3.09
C GLN A 18 7.89 -12.66 2.66
N PHE A 19 8.88 -12.54 3.53
CA PHE A 19 10.14 -13.25 3.36
C PHE A 19 9.90 -14.76 3.24
N GLY A 20 10.36 -15.39 2.13
CA GLY A 20 10.15 -16.80 1.83
C GLY A 20 9.19 -17.10 0.66
N ASP A 21 8.49 -16.08 0.12
CA ASP A 21 7.66 -16.20 -1.11
C ASP A 21 8.50 -16.11 -2.42
N ASP A 22 9.77 -16.49 -2.36
CA ASP A 22 10.78 -16.20 -3.39
C ASP A 22 10.45 -16.78 -4.78
N THR A 23 9.78 -17.94 -4.83
CA THR A 23 9.36 -18.57 -6.10
C THR A 23 8.22 -17.82 -6.78
N LEU A 24 7.21 -17.38 -6.03
CA LEU A 24 6.11 -16.57 -6.56
C LEU A 24 6.61 -15.20 -7.06
N TRP A 25 7.55 -14.60 -6.32
CA TRP A 25 8.19 -13.35 -6.73
C TRP A 25 9.05 -13.53 -7.99
N GLN A 26 9.85 -14.61 -8.10
CA GLN A 26 10.68 -14.87 -9.27
C GLN A 26 9.84 -15.09 -10.54
N ASP A 27 8.85 -15.97 -10.47
CA ASP A 27 8.01 -16.30 -11.62
C ASP A 27 7.13 -15.11 -12.03
N GLY A 28 6.55 -14.41 -11.05
CA GLY A 28 5.76 -13.20 -11.27
C GLY A 28 6.58 -12.07 -11.88
N SER A 29 7.74 -11.76 -11.30
CA SER A 29 8.61 -10.68 -11.78
C SER A 29 9.12 -10.95 -13.19
N MET A 30 9.56 -12.18 -13.51
CA MET A 30 9.96 -12.55 -14.87
C MET A 30 8.83 -12.37 -15.88
N TYR A 31 7.62 -12.75 -15.50
CA TYR A 31 6.44 -12.61 -16.34
C TYR A 31 6.14 -11.13 -16.67
N PHE A 32 6.11 -10.23 -15.68
CA PHE A 32 5.85 -8.81 -15.90
C PHE A 32 7.02 -8.06 -16.55
N GLN A 33 8.25 -8.52 -16.34
CA GLN A 33 9.42 -8.03 -17.09
C GLN A 33 9.27 -8.26 -18.59
N THR A 34 8.71 -9.41 -19.00
CA THR A 34 8.42 -9.72 -20.41
C THR A 34 7.41 -8.72 -21.01
N LEU A 35 6.47 -8.25 -20.19
CA LEU A 35 5.49 -7.21 -20.57
C LEU A 35 6.06 -5.77 -20.46
N LYS A 36 7.32 -5.61 -20.07
CA LYS A 36 7.98 -4.31 -19.78
C LYS A 36 7.26 -3.48 -18.71
N ILE A 37 6.57 -4.15 -17.78
CA ILE A 37 5.90 -3.51 -16.66
C ILE A 37 6.82 -3.62 -15.43
N PRO A 38 7.24 -2.51 -14.81
CA PRO A 38 8.08 -2.54 -13.62
C PRO A 38 7.35 -3.16 -12.42
N TRP A 39 8.07 -3.96 -11.65
CA TRP A 39 7.61 -4.62 -10.43
C TRP A 39 8.37 -4.09 -9.23
N TYR A 40 7.66 -3.66 -8.18
CA TYR A 40 8.24 -3.24 -6.90
C TYR A 40 7.61 -4.03 -5.77
N SER A 41 8.41 -4.49 -4.81
CA SER A 41 7.94 -5.27 -3.67
C SER A 41 8.34 -4.61 -2.36
N ALA A 42 7.43 -4.56 -1.38
CA ALA A 42 7.70 -4.14 0.00
C ALA A 42 7.62 -5.36 0.93
N THR A 43 8.57 -5.50 1.87
CA THR A 43 8.70 -6.67 2.74
C THR A 43 8.69 -6.29 4.23
N SER A 44 8.62 -7.27 5.14
CA SER A 44 8.69 -7.07 6.60
C SER A 44 9.99 -7.51 7.26
N HIS A 45 10.99 -8.01 6.54
CA HIS A 45 12.11 -8.70 7.20
C HIS A 45 13.48 -8.45 6.54
N GLY A 46 13.68 -7.26 5.95
CA GLY A 46 15.00 -6.65 5.69
C GLY A 46 16.10 -7.45 4.97
N GLN A 47 15.85 -8.67 4.47
CA GLN A 47 16.90 -9.51 3.90
C GLN A 47 17.00 -9.46 2.38
N ILE A 48 15.98 -8.95 1.67
CA ILE A 48 15.96 -8.92 0.20
C ILE A 48 15.63 -7.52 -0.38
N VAL A 49 14.78 -6.71 0.26
CA VAL A 49 14.41 -5.38 -0.26
C VAL A 49 14.39 -4.33 0.87
N ASP A 50 15.33 -3.40 0.80
CA ASP A 50 15.39 -2.20 1.63
C ASP A 50 14.24 -1.23 1.31
N ASN A 51 14.03 -0.30 2.23
CA ASN A 51 13.25 0.91 2.02
C ASN A 51 13.51 1.55 0.65
N PHE A 52 12.45 1.99 -0.05
CA PHE A 52 12.60 2.57 -1.38
C PHE A 52 11.67 3.75 -1.63
N LEU A 53 12.07 4.59 -2.60
CA LEU A 53 11.24 5.66 -3.16
C LEU A 53 11.27 5.56 -4.69
N LYS A 54 10.09 5.50 -5.31
CA LYS A 54 9.92 5.46 -6.77
C LYS A 54 9.01 6.57 -7.23
N LYS A 55 9.38 7.20 -8.35
CA LYS A 55 8.60 8.25 -9.00
C LYS A 55 8.10 7.73 -10.34
N VAL A 56 6.79 7.76 -10.53
CA VAL A 56 6.13 7.27 -11.73
C VAL A 56 5.48 8.45 -12.42
N LYS A 57 5.81 8.67 -13.69
CA LYS A 57 5.18 9.73 -14.47
C LYS A 57 3.73 9.38 -14.75
N MET A 58 2.84 10.31 -14.45
CA MET A 58 1.41 10.24 -14.71
C MET A 58 1.06 11.23 -15.84
N PRO A 59 -0.13 11.12 -16.44
CA PRO A 59 -0.62 12.12 -17.39
C PRO A 59 -0.59 13.54 -16.80
N TYR A 60 -0.56 14.55 -17.68
CA TYR A 60 -0.57 15.97 -17.30
C TYR A 60 0.61 16.39 -16.40
N ASP A 61 1.80 15.83 -16.65
CA ASP A 61 3.04 16.09 -15.90
C ASP A 61 2.94 15.83 -14.39
N GLN A 62 1.92 15.09 -13.97
CA GLN A 62 1.80 14.64 -12.59
C GLN A 62 2.80 13.52 -12.30
N VAL A 63 3.15 13.35 -11.04
CA VAL A 63 4.05 12.29 -10.59
C VAL A 63 3.33 11.49 -9.50
N LEU A 64 3.38 10.18 -9.54
CA LEU A 64 3.03 9.34 -8.40
C LEU A 64 4.33 8.99 -7.66
N GLU A 65 4.41 9.32 -6.38
CA GLU A 65 5.50 8.92 -5.51
C GLU A 65 5.09 7.72 -4.67
N ILE A 66 5.83 6.63 -4.80
CA ILE A 66 5.61 5.36 -4.09
C ILE A 66 6.75 5.16 -3.12
N ILE A 67 6.42 5.01 -1.84
CA ILE A 67 7.38 4.85 -0.75
C ILE A 67 7.18 3.45 -0.17
N GLY A 68 8.14 2.56 -0.41
CA GLY A 68 8.20 1.25 0.23
C GLY A 68 8.91 1.34 1.56
N VAL A 69 8.28 0.83 2.62
CA VAL A 69 8.80 0.85 3.99
C VAL A 69 8.88 -0.58 4.50
N ASP A 70 10.07 -0.98 5.00
CA ASP A 70 10.22 -2.19 5.78
C ASP A 70 9.49 -2.01 7.13
N THR A 71 8.48 -2.81 7.36
CA THR A 71 7.68 -2.75 8.60
C THR A 71 8.20 -3.69 9.68
N GLY A 72 9.20 -4.53 9.41
CA GLY A 72 9.80 -5.43 10.38
C GLY A 72 10.26 -4.76 11.67
N PRO A 73 11.06 -3.68 11.59
CA PRO A 73 11.46 -2.90 12.75
C PRO A 73 10.29 -2.31 13.54
N LEU A 74 9.10 -2.19 12.95
CA LEU A 74 7.90 -1.63 13.58
C LEU A 74 7.03 -2.70 14.25
N GLN A 75 7.30 -3.99 14.06
CA GLN A 75 6.41 -5.06 14.50
C GLN A 75 6.14 -5.06 16.01
N GLU A 76 7.18 -4.92 16.84
CA GLU A 76 7.03 -4.82 18.30
C GLU A 76 6.28 -3.55 18.71
N THR A 77 6.51 -2.46 17.98
CA THR A 77 5.82 -1.18 18.21
C THR A 77 4.34 -1.25 17.86
N LEU A 78 3.99 -1.94 16.78
CA LEU A 78 2.60 -2.14 16.37
C LEU A 78 1.84 -3.09 17.30
N ARG A 79 2.51 -4.07 17.89
CA ARG A 79 1.92 -5.05 18.82
C ARG A 79 1.80 -4.52 20.25
N ASP A 80 2.90 -4.05 20.82
CA ASP A 80 3.02 -3.77 22.26
C ASP A 80 3.19 -2.28 22.57
N GLY A 81 3.26 -1.42 21.54
CA GLY A 81 3.56 0.01 21.71
C GLY A 81 5.01 0.30 22.10
N LYS A 82 5.87 -0.72 22.19
CA LYS A 82 7.28 -0.57 22.55
C LYS A 82 8.07 -0.04 21.37
N ILE A 83 8.72 1.11 21.56
CA ILE A 83 9.53 1.75 20.54
C ILE A 83 10.99 1.35 20.75
N SER A 84 11.54 0.52 19.86
CA SER A 84 12.97 0.20 19.84
C SER A 84 13.76 1.26 19.06
N ASN A 85 15.10 1.19 19.10
CA ASN A 85 15.93 2.08 18.29
C ASN A 85 15.70 1.88 16.78
N SER A 86 15.58 0.62 16.33
CA SER A 86 15.32 0.32 14.93
C SER A 86 13.94 0.83 14.48
N SER A 87 12.93 0.77 15.35
CA SER A 87 11.61 1.37 15.06
C SER A 87 11.71 2.89 14.87
N ARG A 88 12.51 3.59 15.70
CA ARG A 88 12.71 5.04 15.58
C ARG A 88 13.45 5.41 14.31
N GLU A 89 14.48 4.66 13.96
CA GLU A 89 15.24 4.87 12.73
C GLU A 89 14.32 4.71 11.52
N GLN A 90 13.48 3.68 11.52
CA GLN A 90 12.53 3.41 10.45
C GLN A 90 11.47 4.52 10.30
N ILE A 91 10.88 4.98 11.42
CA ILE A 91 9.94 6.11 11.43
C ILE A 91 10.63 7.40 10.95
N THR A 92 11.86 7.65 11.39
CA THR A 92 12.64 8.84 11.01
C THR A 92 12.94 8.83 9.52
N TRP A 93 13.37 7.69 8.98
CA TRP A 93 13.64 7.52 7.56
C TRP A 93 12.38 7.79 6.71
N LEU A 94 11.23 7.26 7.13
CA LEU A 94 9.96 7.45 6.44
C LEU A 94 9.53 8.92 6.43
N GLU A 95 9.62 9.60 7.58
CA GLU A 95 9.29 11.02 7.67
C GLU A 95 10.24 11.86 6.78
N GLN A 96 11.54 11.61 6.82
CA GLN A 96 12.51 12.32 5.97
C GLN A 96 12.25 12.08 4.48
N SER A 97 11.94 10.83 4.11
CA SER A 97 11.63 10.49 2.72
C SER A 97 10.38 11.20 2.23
N LEU A 98 9.32 11.26 3.04
CA LEU A 98 8.10 12.01 2.73
C LEU A 98 8.36 13.52 2.69
N ALA A 99 9.23 14.07 3.53
CA ALA A 99 9.58 15.49 3.48
C ALA A 99 10.29 15.91 2.17
N LEU A 100 10.98 14.97 1.50
CA LEU A 100 11.65 15.19 0.22
C LEU A 100 10.71 15.06 -0.99
N THR A 101 9.48 14.62 -0.78
CA THR A 101 8.46 14.47 -1.83
C THR A 101 7.68 15.77 -2.02
N SER A 102 7.47 16.17 -3.26
CA SER A 102 6.69 17.37 -3.60
C SER A 102 5.39 17.03 -4.34
N SER A 103 5.17 15.76 -4.66
CA SER A 103 4.03 15.37 -5.48
C SER A 103 2.70 15.41 -4.73
N ASN A 104 1.64 15.56 -5.53
CA ASN A 104 0.24 15.51 -5.12
C ASN A 104 -0.25 14.08 -4.85
N TRP A 105 0.41 13.08 -5.44
CA TRP A 105 0.08 11.67 -5.25
C TRP A 105 1.21 10.96 -4.52
N LYS A 106 0.94 10.50 -3.31
CA LYS A 106 1.85 9.72 -2.47
C LYS A 106 1.16 8.47 -1.99
N ILE A 107 1.77 7.33 -2.28
CA ILE A 107 1.34 6.01 -1.81
C ILE A 107 2.48 5.43 -0.97
N VAL A 108 2.18 5.03 0.26
CA VAL A 108 3.11 4.30 1.12
C VAL A 108 2.74 2.82 1.08
N VAL A 109 3.72 1.94 0.97
CA VAL A 109 3.55 0.49 0.90
C VAL A 109 4.40 -0.16 1.98
N GLY A 110 3.79 -0.94 2.86
CA GLY A 110 4.51 -1.70 3.89
C GLY A 110 3.82 -3.02 4.15
N TYR A 111 4.51 -4.00 4.75
CA TYR A 111 3.92 -5.32 4.90
C TYR A 111 2.87 -5.37 6.01
N ASP A 112 3.17 -4.87 7.21
CA ASP A 112 2.29 -4.94 8.37
C ASP A 112 1.14 -3.92 8.30
N SER A 113 -0.09 -4.35 8.59
CA SER A 113 -1.24 -3.46 8.67
C SER A 113 -1.10 -2.47 9.84
N LEU A 114 -1.28 -1.18 9.54
CA LEU A 114 -1.35 -0.11 10.56
C LEU A 114 -2.74 0.06 11.16
N VAL A 115 -3.70 -0.74 10.66
CA VAL A 115 -5.10 -0.75 11.05
C VAL A 115 -5.35 -1.93 11.98
N ILE A 116 -5.78 -1.63 13.20
CA ILE A 116 -6.15 -2.60 14.24
C ILE A 116 -7.66 -2.66 14.34
N CYS A 117 -8.23 -3.86 14.28
CA CYS A 117 -9.66 -4.09 14.45
C CYS A 117 -9.91 -5.19 15.47
N ASN A 118 -10.89 -4.96 16.35
CA ASN A 118 -11.31 -5.97 17.31
C ASN A 118 -12.24 -6.98 16.62
N GLU A 119 -11.93 -8.27 16.74
CA GLU A 119 -12.64 -9.35 16.05
C GLU A 119 -14.07 -9.62 16.53
N VAL A 120 -14.55 -8.91 17.56
CA VAL A 120 -15.81 -9.28 18.22
C VAL A 120 -16.65 -8.03 18.45
N HIS A 121 -17.63 -7.81 17.56
CA HIS A 121 -18.76 -6.91 17.74
C HIS A 121 -18.47 -5.44 18.09
N ALA A 122 -17.96 -4.66 17.14
CA ALA A 122 -18.32 -3.23 17.06
C ALA A 122 -17.90 -2.66 15.71
N ALA A 123 -18.85 -2.13 14.97
CA ALA A 123 -18.65 -1.43 13.71
C ALA A 123 -17.90 -0.08 13.83
N GLU A 124 -17.19 0.22 14.93
CA GLU A 124 -16.82 1.61 15.25
C GLU A 124 -15.47 1.87 15.92
N THR A 125 -14.54 0.91 16.07
CA THR A 125 -13.20 1.25 16.62
C THR A 125 -12.05 0.68 15.80
N THR A 126 -11.99 1.06 14.53
CA THR A 126 -10.75 0.99 13.76
C THR A 126 -9.72 1.89 14.45
N LYS A 127 -8.65 1.30 15.00
CA LYS A 127 -7.55 2.05 15.61
C LYS A 127 -6.38 2.06 14.65
N PHE A 128 -5.83 3.24 14.43
CA PHE A 128 -4.63 3.43 13.62
C PHE A 128 -3.42 3.62 14.54
N TYR A 129 -2.25 3.21 14.08
CA TYR A 129 -1.00 3.54 14.77
C TYR A 129 -0.73 5.05 14.66
N GLU A 130 -1.16 5.79 15.69
CA GLU A 130 -1.21 7.25 15.75
C GLU A 130 0.08 7.98 15.29
N PRO A 131 1.30 7.54 15.66
CA PRO A 131 2.50 8.23 15.20
C PRO A 131 2.65 8.25 13.68
N LEU A 132 2.39 7.13 13.00
CA LEU A 132 2.45 7.07 11.53
C LEU A 132 1.27 7.78 10.88
N ARG A 133 0.08 7.66 11.46
CA ARG A 133 -1.11 8.40 11.03
C ARG A 133 -0.83 9.91 10.95
N ARG A 134 -0.21 10.49 11.99
CA ARG A 134 0.15 11.92 12.02
C ARG A 134 1.18 12.31 10.96
N ILE A 135 2.18 11.47 10.72
CA ILE A 135 3.18 11.68 9.65
C ILE A 135 2.47 11.69 8.30
N PHE A 136 1.58 10.72 8.07
CA PHE A 136 0.83 10.61 6.83
C PHE A 136 -0.11 11.79 6.59
N GLU A 137 -0.82 12.25 7.61
CA GLU A 137 -1.63 13.47 7.54
C GLU A 137 -0.75 14.70 7.24
N LYS A 138 0.38 14.88 7.95
CA LYS A 138 1.30 16.00 7.77
C LYS A 138 1.85 16.10 6.34
N TYR A 139 2.18 14.98 5.71
CA TYR A 139 2.75 14.96 4.35
C TYR A 139 1.70 14.65 3.25
N ALA A 140 0.42 14.67 3.60
CA ALA A 140 -0.71 14.43 2.70
C ALA A 140 -0.53 13.14 1.88
N VAL A 141 -0.29 12.01 2.57
CA VAL A 141 -0.24 10.70 1.93
C VAL A 141 -1.67 10.27 1.57
N ASN A 142 -1.87 9.79 0.34
CA ASN A 142 -3.22 9.48 -0.18
C ASN A 142 -3.64 8.06 0.17
N ALA A 143 -2.69 7.12 0.19
CA ALA A 143 -2.98 5.75 0.53
C ALA A 143 -1.83 5.03 1.21
N TYR A 144 -2.18 4.07 2.06
CA TYR A 144 -1.28 3.10 2.66
C TYR A 144 -1.67 1.69 2.24
N LEU A 145 -0.81 1.00 1.50
CA LEU A 145 -1.02 -0.40 1.09
C LEU A 145 -0.29 -1.31 2.06
N SER A 146 -0.99 -2.34 2.52
CA SER A 146 -0.42 -3.41 3.34
C SER A 146 -0.98 -4.77 3.01
N THR A 147 -0.42 -5.80 3.63
CA THR A 147 -0.98 -7.13 3.55
C THR A 147 -2.15 -7.33 4.53
N GLY A 148 -2.98 -8.34 4.25
CA GLY A 148 -3.91 -9.08 5.14
C GLY A 148 -4.34 -8.51 6.52
N GLY A 149 -5.61 -8.69 6.86
CA GLY A 149 -6.17 -8.39 8.19
C GLY A 149 -7.69 -8.58 8.23
N PHE A 150 -8.30 -8.60 9.41
CA PHE A 150 -9.69 -9.02 9.59
C PHE A 150 -10.77 -7.99 9.25
N CYS A 151 -10.40 -6.76 8.86
CA CYS A 151 -11.41 -5.71 8.67
C CYS A 151 -11.78 -5.44 7.20
N GLY A 152 -11.44 -6.29 6.24
CA GLY A 152 -11.77 -6.08 4.81
C GLY A 152 -10.75 -5.23 4.03
N HIS A 153 -10.97 -5.00 2.73
CA HIS A 153 -9.93 -4.48 1.81
C HIS A 153 -9.68 -2.97 1.87
N PHE A 154 -10.70 -2.17 2.19
CA PHE A 154 -10.64 -0.71 2.09
C PHE A 154 -11.13 -0.05 3.38
N HIS A 155 -10.30 0.82 3.96
CA HIS A 155 -10.61 1.66 5.12
C HIS A 155 -10.23 3.10 4.86
N GLN A 156 -11.17 4.01 5.05
CA GLN A 156 -10.91 5.44 4.89
C GLN A 156 -10.85 6.12 6.25
N ASP A 157 -9.78 6.88 6.49
CA ASP A 157 -9.64 7.78 7.63
C ASP A 157 -9.28 9.16 7.09
N ASN A 158 -10.19 10.11 7.27
CA ASN A 158 -10.13 11.42 6.63
C ASN A 158 -9.95 11.31 5.10
N SER A 159 -8.80 11.76 4.59
CA SER A 159 -8.44 11.75 3.17
C SER A 159 -7.53 10.61 2.75
N MET A 160 -7.17 9.73 3.70
CA MET A 160 -6.27 8.61 3.45
C MET A 160 -7.06 7.32 3.31
N LEU A 161 -6.70 6.52 2.30
CA LEU A 161 -7.19 5.16 2.12
C LEU A 161 -6.15 4.14 2.55
N TYR A 162 -6.51 3.33 3.52
CA TYR A 162 -5.78 2.14 3.92
C TYR A 162 -6.31 0.98 3.11
N ILE A 163 -5.42 0.38 2.33
CA ILE A 163 -5.71 -0.69 1.38
C ILE A 163 -5.03 -1.95 1.87
N ARG A 164 -5.77 -3.05 1.92
CA ARG A 164 -5.23 -4.36 2.26
C ARG A 164 -5.27 -5.30 1.08
N ASN A 165 -4.08 -5.72 0.67
CA ASN A 165 -3.89 -6.74 -0.33
C ASN A 165 -4.41 -8.08 0.21
N PRO A 166 -5.31 -8.77 -0.52
CA PRO A 166 -5.70 -10.15 -0.19
C PRO A 166 -4.47 -11.03 -0.01
N ARG A 167 -4.48 -11.89 1.02
CA ARG A 167 -3.49 -12.95 1.18
C ARG A 167 -4.14 -14.29 0.81
N PRO A 168 -3.60 -15.01 -0.19
CA PRO A 168 -4.06 -16.36 -0.52
C PRO A 168 -4.01 -17.27 0.71
N GLY A 169 -5.05 -18.08 0.91
CA GLY A 169 -5.06 -19.14 1.93
C GLY A 169 -5.41 -18.72 3.37
N TYR A 170 -5.54 -17.43 3.69
CA TYR A 170 -5.99 -16.99 5.02
C TYR A 170 -7.52 -16.80 5.13
N GLN A 171 -8.19 -16.49 4.02
CA GLN A 171 -9.65 -16.35 3.95
C GLN A 171 -10.12 -16.96 2.63
N THR A 172 -10.77 -18.12 2.69
CA THR A 172 -11.09 -19.00 1.55
C THR A 172 -12.05 -18.42 0.50
N ASN A 173 -12.56 -17.20 0.70
CA ASN A 173 -13.52 -16.52 -0.19
C ASN A 173 -12.99 -15.18 -0.75
N LEU A 174 -11.70 -14.88 -0.63
CA LEU A 174 -11.12 -13.56 -1.00
C LEU A 174 -9.88 -13.68 -1.89
N ASP A 175 -9.80 -14.74 -2.70
CA ASP A 175 -8.75 -14.83 -3.72
C ASP A 175 -9.04 -13.86 -4.86
N GLY A 176 -8.01 -13.11 -5.26
CA GLY A 176 -8.15 -12.04 -6.25
C GLY A 176 -6.95 -11.09 -6.22
N PHE A 177 -7.10 -9.95 -6.88
CA PHE A 177 -6.09 -8.90 -6.90
C PHE A 177 -6.76 -7.53 -6.85
N LEU A 178 -5.96 -6.53 -6.49
CA LEU A 178 -6.38 -5.14 -6.48
C LEU A 178 -5.95 -4.44 -7.76
N LEU A 179 -6.85 -3.67 -8.35
CA LEU A 179 -6.57 -2.77 -9.46
C LEU A 179 -6.75 -1.32 -8.98
N HIS A 180 -5.71 -0.52 -9.14
CA HIS A 180 -5.71 0.89 -8.77
C HIS A 180 -5.58 1.76 -10.03
N THR A 181 -6.55 2.63 -10.25
CA THR A 181 -6.54 3.60 -11.35
C THR A 181 -6.43 5.00 -10.77
N LEU A 182 -5.37 5.72 -11.15
CA LEU A 182 -5.12 7.08 -10.70
C LEU A 182 -5.39 8.09 -11.82
N SER A 183 -6.02 9.19 -11.45
CA SER A 183 -6.27 10.36 -12.29
C SER A 183 -5.84 11.64 -11.56
N SER A 184 -5.93 12.78 -12.25
CA SER A 184 -5.71 14.09 -11.63
C SER A 184 -6.75 14.48 -10.57
N LEU A 185 -7.86 13.74 -10.46
CA LEU A 185 -8.97 14.06 -9.55
C LEU A 185 -9.13 13.06 -8.42
N GLY A 186 -8.61 11.85 -8.59
CA GLY A 186 -8.81 10.79 -7.63
C GLY A 186 -8.15 9.48 -8.01
N MET A 187 -8.08 8.60 -7.02
CA MET A 187 -7.67 7.21 -7.14
C MET A 187 -8.88 6.33 -6.90
N GLU A 188 -9.16 5.45 -7.83
CA GLU A 188 -10.13 4.36 -7.67
C GLU A 188 -9.38 3.05 -7.42
N SER A 189 -9.89 2.27 -6.47
CA SER A 189 -9.36 0.96 -6.11
C SER A 189 -10.46 -0.09 -6.20
N LEU A 190 -10.21 -1.14 -6.96
CA LEU A 190 -11.12 -2.25 -7.21
C LEU A 190 -10.52 -3.53 -6.66
N PHE A 191 -11.31 -4.31 -5.94
CA PHE A 191 -11.01 -5.71 -5.66
C PHE A 191 -11.71 -6.59 -6.68
N ILE A 192 -10.91 -7.36 -7.42
CA ILE A 192 -11.38 -8.24 -8.49
C ILE A 192 -11.08 -9.68 -8.07
N ASN A 193 -12.11 -10.52 -8.02
CA ASN A 193 -11.97 -11.94 -7.69
C ASN A 193 -11.35 -12.75 -8.85
N LEU A 194 -11.10 -14.04 -8.63
CA LEU A 194 -10.54 -14.92 -9.66
C LEU A 194 -11.47 -15.11 -10.87
N GLU A 195 -12.78 -14.92 -10.69
CA GLU A 195 -13.79 -14.93 -11.76
C GLU A 195 -13.75 -13.68 -12.64
N GLY A 196 -13.01 -12.64 -12.24
CA GLY A 196 -12.90 -11.37 -12.96
C GLY A 196 -14.01 -10.37 -12.63
N GLU A 197 -14.80 -10.64 -11.59
CA GLU A 197 -15.87 -9.77 -11.11
C GLU A 197 -15.34 -8.74 -10.13
N VAL A 198 -15.88 -7.51 -10.19
CA VAL A 198 -15.57 -6.47 -9.21
C VAL A 198 -16.40 -6.72 -7.95
N VAL A 199 -15.75 -7.15 -6.88
CA VAL A 199 -16.39 -7.50 -5.60
C VAL A 199 -16.47 -6.28 -4.67
N GLN A 200 -15.47 -5.42 -4.69
CA GLN A 200 -15.44 -4.22 -3.85
C GLN A 200 -14.78 -3.04 -4.58
N ARG A 201 -15.22 -1.82 -4.27
CA ARG A 201 -14.72 -0.57 -4.83
C ARG A 201 -14.53 0.48 -3.75
N SER A 202 -13.47 1.29 -3.87
CA SER A 202 -13.22 2.48 -3.05
C SER A 202 -12.63 3.61 -3.89
N VAL A 203 -12.92 4.86 -3.52
CA VAL A 203 -12.45 6.06 -4.24
C VAL A 203 -11.91 7.07 -3.25
N VAL A 204 -10.72 7.59 -3.53
CA VAL A 204 -10.13 8.73 -2.82
C VAL A 204 -10.02 9.89 -3.80
N HIS A 205 -10.53 11.05 -3.40
CA HIS A 205 -10.35 12.28 -4.16
C HIS A 205 -9.03 12.94 -3.81
N GLN A 206 -8.36 13.51 -4.81
CA GLN A 206 -7.21 14.35 -4.55
C GLN A 206 -7.70 15.57 -3.76
N GLN A 207 -7.16 15.76 -2.56
CA GLN A 207 -7.35 17.04 -1.89
C GLN A 207 -6.54 18.07 -2.69
N GLY A 208 -7.23 19.03 -3.31
CA GLY A 208 -6.58 20.21 -3.83
C GLY A 208 -5.79 20.83 -2.68
N ARG A 209 -4.52 21.21 -2.91
CA ARG A 209 -3.87 22.12 -1.97
C ARG A 209 -4.75 23.35 -1.94
N GLY A 210 -5.45 23.57 -0.82
CA GLY A 210 -6.03 24.87 -0.57
C GLY A 210 -4.90 25.87 -0.70
N PHE A 211 -4.94 26.70 -1.74
CA PHE A 211 -4.14 27.91 -1.77
C PHE A 211 -4.59 28.73 -0.57
N MET A 212 -3.79 28.69 0.49
CA MET A 212 -3.80 29.69 1.55
C MET A 212 -2.53 30.51 1.39
#